data_AF-A0AAD9XAT3-F1
#
_entry.id   AF-A0AAD9XAT3-F1
#
_cell.length_a   1.000
_cell.length_b   1.000
_cell.length_c   1.000
_cell.angle_alpha   90.00
_cell.angle_beta   90.00
_cell.angle_gamma   90.00
#
_symmetry.space_group_name_H-M   'P 1'
#
loop_
_entity.id
_entity.type
_entity.pdbx_description
1 polymer ?
#
loop_
_entity_poly.entity_id
_entity_poly.type
_entity_poly.pdbx_seq_one_letter_code
_entity_poly.pdbx_strand_id
1 'polypeptide(L)'
;MAVDIWNSLWSGKGLLEKGLRRRVGNGTSIRIYKDNWVPRPENLKVVSDPVLGNNAMTDTLLLPSGGWDLQKIQNNFTLHDVEAIMKIPIGNKNAKDDFIWHFEGNGVYSVKSG
;
A
#
# COMPACT_ATOMS: atom_id res chain seq x y z
N MET A 1 -36.65 8.30 -11.64
CA MET A 1 -35.76 8.37 -10.46
C MET A 1 -34.45 8.96 -10.93
N ALA A 2 -34.15 10.21 -10.56
CA ALA A 2 -32.85 10.80 -10.86
C ALA A 2 -31.83 10.18 -9.89
N VAL A 3 -30.84 9.47 -10.42
CA VAL A 3 -29.66 9.12 -9.64
C VAL A 3 -28.94 10.41 -9.29
N ASP A 4 -28.73 10.67 -8.00
CA ASP A 4 -27.97 11.83 -7.53
C ASP A 4 -26.51 11.68 -7.96
N ILE A 5 -26.19 12.20 -9.14
CA ILE A 5 -24.85 12.13 -9.76
C ILE A 5 -23.79 12.63 -8.77
N TRP A 6 -24.09 13.68 -8.00
CA TRP A 6 -23.17 14.23 -7.01
C TRP A 6 -22.84 13.26 -5.87
N ASN A 7 -23.85 12.58 -5.32
CA ASN A 7 -23.65 11.57 -4.28
C ASN A 7 -22.88 10.36 -4.83
N SER A 8 -23.18 9.95 -6.07
CA SER A 8 -22.49 8.85 -6.73
C SER A 8 -21.00 9.15 -6.99
N LEU A 9 -20.66 10.39 -7.38
CA LEU A 9 -19.28 10.84 -7.57
C LEU A 9 -18.52 10.90 -6.24
N TRP A 10 -19.18 11.39 -5.18
CA TRP A 10 -18.55 11.48 -3.85
C TRP A 10 -18.31 10.09 -3.24
N SER A 11 -19.29 9.20 -3.34
CA SER A 11 -19.14 7.79 -2.95
C SER A 11 -18.08 7.08 -3.79
N GLY A 12 -18.05 7.34 -5.10
CA GLY A 12 -17.04 6.81 -6.02
C GLY A 12 -15.62 7.25 -5.64
N LYS A 13 -15.42 8.52 -5.28
CA LYS A 13 -14.14 9.02 -4.77
C LYS A 13 -13.69 8.28 -3.51
N GLY A 14 -14.59 8.12 -2.54
CA GLY A 14 -14.29 7.38 -1.31
C GLY A 14 -13.95 5.90 -1.55
N LEU A 15 -14.60 5.27 -2.53
CA LEU A 15 -14.28 3.91 -2.95
C LEU A 15 -12.91 3.83 -3.65
N LEU A 16 -12.61 4.79 -4.53
CA LEU A 16 -11.32 4.90 -5.20
C LEU A 16 -10.18 5.04 -4.18
N GLU A 17 -10.32 5.92 -3.19
CA GLU A 17 -9.31 6.10 -2.14
C GLU A 17 -9.09 4.82 -1.31
N LYS A 18 -10.15 4.02 -1.09
CA LYS A 18 -10.07 2.76 -0.35
C LYS A 18 -9.45 1.62 -1.15
N GLY A 19 -9.56 1.62 -2.47
CA GLY A 19 -8.98 0.60 -3.34
C GLY A 19 -7.60 0.91 -3.88
N LEU A 20 -7.13 2.16 -3.77
CA LEU A 20 -5.78 2.53 -4.14
C LEU A 20 -4.76 2.06 -3.10
N ARG A 21 -3.79 1.27 -3.56
CA ARG A 21 -2.64 0.80 -2.81
C ARG A 21 -1.35 1.40 -3.37
N ARG A 22 -0.42 1.77 -2.50
CA ARG A 22 0.94 2.16 -2.85
C ARG A 22 1.74 0.92 -3.21
N ARG A 23 2.35 0.92 -4.38
CA ARG A 23 3.35 -0.05 -4.82
C ARG A 23 4.73 0.44 -4.38
N VAL A 24 5.45 -0.41 -3.66
CA VAL A 24 6.81 -0.10 -3.17
C VAL A 24 7.82 -0.20 -4.32
N GLY A 25 8.45 0.93 -4.63
CA GLY A 25 9.60 1.04 -5.52
C GLY A 25 10.87 1.25 -4.70
N ASN A 26 11.30 2.50 -4.59
CA ASN A 26 12.41 2.92 -3.74
C ASN A 26 12.00 3.15 -2.27
N GLY A 27 10.70 3.19 -1.98
CA GLY A 27 10.14 3.25 -0.63
C GLY A 27 10.24 4.61 0.07
N THR A 28 10.77 5.64 -0.58
CA THR A 28 11.09 6.93 0.03
C THR A 28 9.87 7.85 0.19
N SER A 29 8.74 7.48 -0.41
CA SER A 29 7.51 8.28 -0.41
C SER A 29 6.29 7.51 0.12
N ILE A 30 6.50 6.41 0.83
CA ILE A 30 5.45 5.62 1.48
C ILE A 30 5.73 5.59 2.97
N ARG A 31 4.83 6.18 3.76
CA ARG A 31 4.88 6.15 5.23
C ARG A 31 4.30 4.84 5.73
N ILE A 32 5.10 4.11 6.49
CA ILE A 32 4.80 2.76 6.98
C ILE A 32 3.42 2.67 7.63
N TYR A 33 3.12 3.60 8.54
CA TYR A 33 1.93 3.53 9.39
C TYR A 33 0.73 4.34 8.88
N LYS A 34 0.93 5.19 7.85
CA LYS A 34 -0.10 6.14 7.40
C LYS A 34 -0.67 5.80 6.03
N ASP A 35 0.15 5.25 5.14
CA ASP A 35 -0.25 5.05 3.75
C ASP A 35 -0.75 3.62 3.50
N ASN A 36 -1.58 3.46 2.47
CA ASN A 36 -2.17 2.18 2.09
C ASN A 36 -1.18 1.35 1.26
N TRP A 37 -0.28 0.55 1.83
CA TRP A 37 0.72 -0.22 1.07
C TRP A 37 0.73 -1.73 1.34
N VAL A 38 0.13 -2.20 2.43
CA VAL A 38 0.10 -3.63 2.80
C VAL A 38 -1.23 -4.24 2.39
N PRO A 39 -1.29 -5.27 1.53
CA PRO A 39 -2.56 -5.88 1.13
C PRO A 39 -3.18 -6.66 2.28
N ARG A 40 -4.26 -6.14 2.87
CA ARG A 40 -5.10 -6.90 3.81
C ARG A 40 -6.59 -6.77 3.44
N PRO A 41 -7.43 -7.73 3.84
CA PRO A 41 -8.85 -7.71 3.51
C PRO A 41 -9.60 -6.51 4.09
N GLU A 42 -9.25 -6.08 5.30
CA GLU A 42 -9.99 -5.04 6.04
C GLU A 42 -9.49 -3.62 5.73
N ASN A 43 -8.17 -3.45 5.64
CA ASN A 43 -7.52 -2.20 5.32
C ASN A 43 -6.16 -2.46 4.64
N LEU A 44 -5.60 -1.45 3.99
CA LEU A 44 -4.36 -1.60 3.25
C LEU A 44 -3.11 -1.20 4.07
N LYS A 45 -3.14 -1.34 5.39
CA LYS A 45 -2.12 -0.79 6.30
C LYS A 45 -1.56 -1.84 7.24
N VAL A 46 -0.42 -1.52 7.85
CA VAL A 46 0.06 -2.29 9.01
C VAL A 46 -0.85 -2.06 10.20
N VAL A 47 -0.96 -3.06 11.08
CA VAL A 47 -1.69 -2.96 12.35
C VAL A 47 -0.76 -2.73 13.55
N SER A 48 0.53 -2.98 13.37
CA SER A 48 1.56 -2.79 14.39
C SER A 48 1.67 -1.34 14.84
N ASP A 49 1.99 -1.17 16.12
CA ASP A 49 2.28 0.13 16.70
C ASP A 49 3.48 0.80 16.03
N PRO A 50 3.52 2.15 15.97
CA PRO A 50 4.55 2.91 15.27
C PRO A 50 5.90 2.96 16.00
N VAL A 51 6.51 1.80 16.27
CA VAL A 51 7.79 1.67 16.99
C VAL A 51 8.95 2.34 16.26
N LEU A 52 8.94 2.30 14.93
CA LEU A 52 9.91 3.02 14.08
C LEU A 52 9.67 4.53 14.00
N GLY A 53 8.57 5.01 14.59
CA GLY A 53 8.11 6.40 14.53
C GLY A 53 7.06 6.65 13.46
N ASN A 54 6.15 7.60 13.74
CA ASN A 54 4.97 7.90 12.92
C ASN A 54 5.25 8.38 11.48
N ASN A 55 6.48 8.79 11.20
CA ASN A 55 6.90 9.29 9.89
C ASN A 55 7.95 8.38 9.22
N ALA A 56 8.18 7.18 9.77
CA ALA A 56 9.07 6.21 9.16
C ALA A 56 8.57 5.83 7.75
N MET A 57 9.51 5.78 6.81
CA MET A 57 9.27 5.46 5.41
C MET A 57 9.62 4.00 5.12
N THR A 58 9.01 3.41 4.09
CA THR A 58 9.22 2.00 3.76
C THR A 58 10.64 1.68 3.27
N ASP A 59 11.40 2.67 2.79
CA ASP A 59 12.82 2.53 2.45
C ASP A 59 13.66 2.06 3.63
N THR A 60 13.28 2.43 4.86
CA THR A 60 13.94 1.98 6.09
C THR A 60 13.84 0.48 6.31
N LEU A 61 12.92 -0.21 5.62
CA LEU A 61 12.71 -1.65 5.65
C LEU A 61 13.39 -2.36 4.47
N LEU A 62 14.09 -1.63 3.59
CA LEU A 62 14.76 -2.19 2.41
C LEU A 62 16.26 -2.36 2.66
N LEU A 63 16.80 -3.48 2.19
CA LEU A 63 18.23 -3.70 2.09
C LEU A 63 18.82 -2.93 0.90
N PRO A 64 20.12 -2.58 0.92
CA PRO A 64 20.80 -1.96 -0.23
C PRO A 64 20.73 -2.77 -1.54
N SER A 65 20.52 -4.10 -1.42
CA SER A 65 20.32 -5.02 -2.53
C SER A 65 18.97 -4.83 -3.24
N GLY A 66 18.00 -4.17 -2.62
CA GLY A 66 16.63 -4.00 -3.15
C GLY A 66 15.63 -5.05 -2.66
N GLY A 67 15.97 -5.84 -1.64
CA GLY A 67 15.06 -6.78 -0.97
C GLY A 67 14.57 -6.25 0.38
N TRP A 68 13.60 -6.96 0.98
CA TRP A 68 13.12 -6.67 2.33
C TRP A 68 14.20 -7.01 3.37
N ASP A 69 14.39 -6.14 4.35
CA ASP A 69 15.16 -6.43 5.55
C ASP A 69 14.30 -7.25 6.52
N LEU A 70 14.35 -8.58 6.34
CA LEU A 70 13.55 -9.53 7.10
C LEU A 70 13.76 -9.38 8.62
N GLN A 71 15.01 -9.21 9.06
CA GLN A 71 15.33 -9.10 10.48
C GLN A 71 14.68 -7.85 11.08
N LYS A 72 14.80 -6.71 10.39
CA LYS A 72 14.17 -5.47 10.83
C LYS A 72 12.65 -5.55 10.84
N ILE A 73 12.06 -6.19 9.83
CA ILE A 73 10.61 -6.38 9.77
C ILE A 73 10.13 -7.27 10.93
N GLN A 74 10.79 -8.39 11.20
CA GLN A 74 10.43 -9.28 12.31
C GLN A 74 10.52 -8.60 13.69
N ASN A 75 11.48 -7.68 13.86
CA ASN A 75 11.68 -6.99 15.14
C ASN A 75 10.69 -5.84 15.40
N ASN A 76 10.04 -5.30 14.36
CA ASN A 76 9.24 -4.07 14.48
C ASN A 76 7.75 -4.28 14.19
N PHE A 77 7.36 -5.45 13.68
CA PHE A 77 6.00 -5.72 13.28
C PHE A 77 5.47 -7.02 13.89
N THR A 78 4.15 -7.09 14.07
CA THR A 78 3.45 -8.32 14.45
C THR A 78 3.65 -9.40 13.39
N LEU A 79 3.56 -10.68 13.78
CA LEU A 79 3.69 -11.81 12.84
C LEU A 79 2.77 -11.67 11.62
N HIS A 80 1.54 -11.22 11.84
CA HIS A 80 0.58 -10.98 10.77
C HIS A 80 1.02 -9.88 9.79
N ASP A 81 1.67 -8.81 10.27
CA ASP A 81 2.27 -7.76 9.41
C ASP A 81 3.51 -8.28 8.69
N VAL A 82 4.36 -9.05 9.37
CA VAL A 82 5.53 -9.68 8.74
C VAL A 82 5.09 -10.53 7.55
N GLU A 83 4.12 -11.43 7.73
CA GLU A 83 3.63 -12.29 6.66
C GLU A 83 3.03 -11.52 5.48
N ALA A 84 2.32 -10.43 5.76
CA ALA A 84 1.70 -9.61 4.72
C ALA A 84 2.74 -8.79 3.94
N ILE A 85 3.71 -8.18 4.64
CA ILE A 85 4.80 -7.40 4.04
C ILE A 85 5.67 -8.29 3.16
N MET A 86 6.04 -9.49 3.64
CA MET A 86 6.90 -10.41 2.91
C MET A 86 6.28 -10.95 1.61
N LYS A 87 4.94 -10.89 1.47
CA LYS A 87 4.22 -11.23 0.23
C LYS A 87 4.23 -10.10 -0.80
N ILE A 88 4.66 -8.90 -0.43
CA ILE A 88 4.72 -7.75 -1.35
C ILE A 88 5.98 -7.90 -2.21
N PRO A 89 5.85 -8.03 -3.54
CA PRO A 89 7.00 -7.99 -4.41
C PRO A 89 7.59 -6.58 -4.41
N ILE A 90 8.88 -6.46 -4.10
CA ILE A 90 9.60 -5.21 -4.27
C ILE A 90 9.88 -5.05 -5.77
N GLY A 91 9.56 -3.87 -6.31
CA GLY A 91 9.87 -3.54 -7.69
C GLY A 91 11.36 -3.36 -7.93
N ASN A 92 11.70 -2.72 -9.05
CA ASN A 92 13.07 -2.23 -9.23
C ASN A 92 13.35 -1.16 -8.17
N LYS A 93 14.43 -1.28 -7.38
CA LYS A 93 14.82 -0.30 -6.35
C LYS A 93 15.06 1.12 -6.89
N ASN A 94 15.32 1.25 -8.19
CA ASN A 94 15.46 2.53 -8.87
C ASN A 94 14.13 3.10 -9.37
N ALA A 95 13.05 2.31 -9.32
CA ALA A 95 11.72 2.77 -9.65
C ALA A 95 11.15 3.62 -8.50
N LYS A 96 10.37 4.63 -8.86
CA LYS A 96 9.63 5.43 -7.89
C LYS A 96 8.44 4.64 -7.36
N ASP A 97 8.01 4.96 -6.14
CA ASP A 97 6.75 4.46 -5.60
C ASP A 97 5.57 4.94 -6.46
N ASP A 98 4.56 4.09 -6.61
CA ASP A 98 3.41 4.36 -7.46
C ASP A 98 2.09 3.92 -6.80
N PHE A 99 0.95 4.19 -7.42
CA PHE A 99 -0.35 3.68 -7.01
C PHE A 99 -0.81 2.56 -7.94
N ILE A 100 -1.41 1.53 -7.35
CA ILE A 100 -2.04 0.42 -8.04
C ILE A 100 -3.42 0.16 -7.45
N TRP A 101 -4.35 -0.29 -8.29
CA TRP A 101 -5.65 -0.74 -7.82
C TRP A 101 -5.52 -2.10 -7.13
N HIS A 102 -6.02 -2.21 -5.90
CA HIS A 102 -5.90 -3.44 -5.11
C HIS A 102 -6.93 -4.52 -5.50
N PHE A 103 -8.14 -4.11 -5.90
CA PHE A 103 -9.30 -5.00 -6.03
C PHE A 103 -9.52 -5.57 -7.45
N GLU A 104 -8.65 -5.29 -8.43
CA GLU A 104 -8.67 -6.00 -9.72
C GLU A 104 -7.38 -6.80 -9.92
N GLY A 105 -7.52 -8.05 -10.36
CA GLY A 105 -6.43 -9.04 -10.45
C GLY A 105 -5.28 -8.70 -11.40
N ASN A 106 -5.35 -7.56 -12.10
CA ASN A 106 -4.49 -7.27 -13.24
C ASN A 106 -3.68 -5.97 -13.06
N GLY A 107 -3.94 -5.17 -12.01
CA GLY A 107 -3.22 -3.92 -11.76
C GLY A 107 -3.35 -2.83 -12.84
N VAL A 108 -4.20 -3.06 -13.85
CA VAL A 108 -4.51 -2.12 -14.93
C VAL A 108 -5.95 -1.66 -14.74
N TYR A 109 -6.10 -0.39 -14.32
CA TYR A 109 -7.40 0.28 -14.32
C TYR A 109 -7.82 0.51 -15.77
N SER A 110 -8.61 -0.40 -16.35
CA SER A 110 -9.28 -0.14 -17.62
C SER A 110 -10.64 0.48 -17.32
N VAL A 111 -10.76 1.80 -17.47
CA VAL A 111 -12.07 2.44 -17.60
C VAL A 111 -12.70 1.91 -18.89
N LYS A 112 -13.54 0.89 -18.78
CA LYS A 112 -14.53 0.61 -19.82
C LYS A 112 -15.63 1.65 -19.63
N SER A 113 -15.59 2.67 -20.48
CA SER A 113 -16.62 3.68 -20.64
C SER A 113 -18.00 3.05 -20.79
N GLY A 114 -18.99 3.61 -20.08
CA GLY A 114 -20.41 3.29 -20.19
C GLY A 114 -21.18 3.75 -18.97
#